data_AF-A0A1G3B6W3-F1
#
_entry.id   AF-A0A1G3B6W3-F1
#
_cell.length_a   1.000
_cell.length_b   1.000
_cell.length_c   1.000
_cell.angle_alpha   90.00
_cell.angle_beta   90.00
_cell.angle_gamma   90.00
#
_symmetry.space_group_name_H-M   'P 1'
#
loop_
_entity.id
_entity.type
_entity.pdbx_description
1 polymer ?
#
loop_
_entity_poly.entity_id
_entity_poly.type
_entity_poly.pdbx_seq_one_letter_code
_entity_poly.pdbx_strand_id
1 'polypeptide(L)' 'MKGKVRRKVPEVVLREGKPAAVILDIDEYQEILERLEDVDDLRALEKLRKKPLKFRKLEDFLKEYYPGV' A
#
# COMPACT_ATOMS: atom_id res chain seq x y z
N MET A 1 -11.72 -11.61 12.00
CA MET A 1 -12.06 -11.46 10.57
C MET A 1 -12.64 -10.05 10.41
N LYS A 2 -11.87 -9.10 9.85
CA LYS A 2 -12.41 -7.74 9.60
C LYS A 2 -13.52 -7.89 8.55
N GLY A 3 -14.76 -7.61 8.95
CA GLY A 3 -15.92 -7.74 8.09
C GLY A 3 -15.77 -6.85 6.86
N LYS A 4 -16.29 -7.29 5.70
CA LYS A 4 -16.34 -6.48 4.49
C LYS A 4 -17.01 -5.14 4.81
N VAL A 5 -16.21 -4.08 4.92
CA VAL A 5 -16.72 -2.72 4.99
C VAL A 5 -17.48 -2.51 3.69
N ARG A 6 -18.79 -2.26 3.78
CA ARG A 6 -19.56 -1.85 2.61
C ARG A 6 -18.96 -0.52 2.16
N ARG A 7 -18.21 -0.51 1.06
CA ARG A 7 -17.66 0.70 0.47
C ARG A 7 -18.81 1.67 0.27
N LYS A 8 -18.79 2.78 1.00
CA LYS A 8 -19.78 3.84 0.82
C LYS A 8 -19.49 4.50 -0.52
N VAL A 9 -20.53 4.99 -1.18
CA VAL A 9 -20.33 5.78 -2.38
C VAL A 9 -19.64 7.09 -1.97
N PRO A 10 -18.48 7.44 -2.55
CA PRO A 10 -17.81 8.71 -2.25
C PRO A 10 -18.73 9.90 -2.54
N GLU A 11 -18.75 10.88 -1.65
CA GLU A 11 -19.47 12.13 -1.90
C GLU A 11 -18.62 13.04 -2.78
N VAL A 12 -19.24 13.77 -3.71
CA VAL A 12 -18.54 14.67 -4.64
C VAL A 12 -18.86 16.12 -4.28
N VAL A 13 -17.82 16.92 -4.04
CA VAL A 13 -17.93 18.35 -3.79
C VAL A 13 -17.86 19.10 -5.13
N LEU A 14 -18.90 19.89 -5.42
CA LEU A 14 -18.97 20.72 -6.62
C LEU A 14 -18.54 22.16 -6.31
N ARG A 15 -17.75 22.77 -7.20
CA ARG A 15 -17.42 24.19 -7.21
C ARG A 15 -17.82 24.76 -8.57
N GLU A 16 -18.69 25.77 -8.59
CA GLU A 16 -19.23 26.37 -9.82
C GLU A 16 -19.89 25.33 -10.75
N GLY A 17 -20.60 24.36 -10.16
CA GLY A 17 -21.25 23.28 -10.90
C GLY A 17 -20.30 22.20 -11.44
N LYS A 18 -19.00 22.28 -11.15
CA LYS A 18 -17.99 21.30 -11.60
C LYS A 18 -17.42 20.49 -10.42
N PRO A 19 -17.16 19.19 -10.56
CA PRO A 19 -16.47 18.40 -9.53
C PRO A 19 -15.11 18.98 -9.19
N ALA A 20 -14.87 19.21 -7.90
CA ALA A 20 -13.62 19.80 -7.41
C ALA A 20 -12.92 18.93 -6.36
N ALA A 21 -13.68 18.16 -5.57
CA ALA A 21 -13.12 17.24 -4.58
C ALA A 21 -14.07 16.06 -4.32
N VAL A 22 -13.58 15.07 -3.57
CA VAL A 22 -14.38 13.95 -3.06
C VAL A 22 -14.19 13.83 -1.54
N ILE A 23 -15.22 13.36 -0.84
CA ILE A 23 -15.16 13.00 0.57
C ILE A 23 -15.24 11.48 0.65
N LEU A 24 -14.28 10.90 1.36
CA LEU A 24 -14.11 9.47 1.55
C LEU A 24 -14.03 9.17 3.04
N ASP A 25 -14.44 7.96 3.44
CA ASP A 25 -14.08 7.43 4.75
C ASP A 25 -12.55 7.33 4.84
N ILE A 26 -11.97 7.73 5.98
CA ILE A 26 -10.51 7.82 6.13
C ILE A 26 -9.81 6.46 5.90
N ASP A 27 -10.43 5.37 6.35
CA ASP A 27 -9.93 4.01 6.16
C ASP A 27 -9.91 3.63 4.67
N GLU A 28 -10.89 4.08 3.88
CA GLU A 28 -10.94 3.82 2.45
C GLU A 28 -9.87 4.61 1.70
N TYR A 29 -9.63 5.87 2.10
CA TYR A 29 -8.51 6.64 1.57
C TYR A 29 -7.16 5.96 1.86
N GLN A 30 -6.96 5.46 3.08
CA GLN A 30 -5.74 4.73 3.46
C GLN A 30 -5.57 3.43 2.66
N GLU A 31 -6.64 2.62 2.51
CA GLU A 31 -6.60 1.41 1.69
C GLU A 31 -6.24 1.72 0.22
N ILE A 32 -6.75 2.81 -0.34
CA ILE A 32 -6.41 3.23 -1.71
C ILE A 32 -4.91 3.55 -1.82
N LEU A 33 -4.32 4.22 -0.82
CA LEU A 33 -2.89 4.51 -0.79
C LEU A 33 -2.05 3.24 -0.69
N GLU A 34 -2.38 2.33 0.23
CA GLU A 34 -1.70 1.03 0.39
C GLU A 34 -1.72 0.24 -0.92
N ARG A 35 -2.88 0.20 -1.60
CA ARG A 35 -3.01 -0.51 -2.87
C ARG A 35 -2.22 0.13 -4.01
N LEU A 36 -1.96 1.44 -3.95
CA LEU A 36 -1.10 2.10 -4.92
C LEU A 36 0.36 1.69 -4.71
N GLU A 37 0.81 1.62 -3.45
CA GLU A 37 2.15 1.16 -3.08
C GLU A 37 2.35 -0.32 -3.44
N ASP A 38 1.36 -1.18 -3.17
CA ASP A 38 1.36 -2.60 -3.55
C ASP A 38 1.67 -2.81 -5.05
N VAL A 39 1.18 -1.92 -5.93
CA VAL A 39 1.45 -2.02 -7.37
C VAL A 39 2.92 -1.80 -7.68
N ASP A 40 3.57 -0.86 -7.00
CA ASP A 40 4.99 -0.59 -7.19
C ASP A 40 5.87 -1.67 -6.56
N ASP A 41 5.47 -2.21 -5.42
CA ASP A 41 6.10 -3.38 -4.80
C ASP A 41 6.04 -4.61 -5.71
N LEU A 42 4.89 -4.88 -6.32
CA LEU A 42 4.75 -5.97 -7.29
C LEU A 42 5.69 -5.79 -8.47
N ARG A 43 5.83 -4.57 -9.00
CA ARG A 43 6.80 -4.27 -10.07
C ARG A 43 8.24 -4.48 -9.63
N ALA A 44 8.57 -4.14 -8.39
CA ALA A 44 9.89 -4.38 -7.83
C ALA A 44 10.16 -5.89 -7.72
N LEU A 45 9.21 -6.67 -7.22
CA LEU A 45 9.29 -8.13 -7.13
C LEU A 45 9.43 -8.78 -8.52
N GLU A 46 8.70 -8.32 -9.52
CA GLU A 46 8.85 -8.79 -10.91
C GLU A 46 10.26 -8.53 -11.45
N LYS A 47 10.85 -7.36 -11.18
CA LYS A 47 12.23 -7.05 -11.56
C LYS A 47 13.22 -7.96 -10.86
N LEU A 48 13.04 -8.22 -9.57
CA LEU A 48 13.88 -9.13 -8.78
C LEU A 48 13.82 -10.56 -9.31
N ARG A 49 12.64 -11.04 -9.69
CA ARG A 49 12.43 -12.38 -10.27
C ARG A 49 13.13 -12.61 -11.61
N LYS A 50 13.57 -11.56 -12.32
CA LYS A 50 14.30 -11.69 -13.59
C LYS A 50 15.73 -12.21 -13.44
N LYS A 51 16.28 -12.24 -12.22
CA LYS A 51 17.64 -12.71 -11.94
C LYS A 51 17.60 -13.75 -10.81
N PRO A 52 18.55 -14.70 -10.77
CA PRO A 52 18.68 -15.60 -9.62
C PRO A 52 18.88 -14.80 -8.33
N LEU A 53 18.00 -15.02 -7.35
CA LEU A 53 18.06 -14.35 -6.05
C LEU A 53 18.92 -15.17 -5.09
N LYS A 54 19.68 -14.45 -4.24
CA LYS A 54 20.37 -15.04 -3.10
C LYS A 54 19.60 -14.64 -1.85
N PHE A 55 19.11 -15.62 -1.13
CA PHE A 55 18.44 -15.42 0.15
C PHE A 55 19.45 -15.66 1.27
N ARG A 56 19.31 -14.91 2.36
CA ARG A 56 19.98 -15.17 3.62
C ARG A 56 18.95 -15.48 4.68
N LYS A 57 19.36 -16.22 5.71
CA LYS A 57 18.50 -16.46 6.86
C LYS A 57 18.28 -15.17 7.64
N LEU A 58 17.11 -15.03 8.25
CA LEU A 58 16.78 -13.86 9.04
C LEU A 58 17.72 -13.74 10.25
N GLU A 59 18.07 -14.87 10.88
CA GLU A 59 18.96 -14.91 12.04
C GLU A 59 20.37 -14.40 11.69
N ASP A 60 20.85 -14.68 10.48
CA ASP A 60 22.16 -14.22 10.02
C ASP A 60 22.14 -12.70 9.73
N PHE A 61 21.04 -12.19 9.17
CA PHE A 61 20.84 -10.74 9.02
C PHE A 61 20.84 -10.00 10.36
N LEU A 62 20.09 -10.51 11.35
CA LEU A 62 19.95 -9.86 12.66
C LEU A 62 21.25 -9.86 13.47
N LYS A 63 22.15 -10.82 13.22
CA LYS A 63 23.50 -10.80 13.81
C LYS A 63 24.39 -9.70 13.24
N GLU A 64 24.26 -9.42 11.94
CA GLU A 64 25.01 -8.36 11.25
C GLU A 64 24.45 -6.97 11.58
N TYR A 65 23.12 -6.88 11.75
CA TYR A 65 22.40 -5.64 12.01
C TYR A 65 21.67 -5.76 13.34
N TYR A 66 22.39 -5.47 14.43
CA TYR A 66 21.79 -5.36 15.75
C TYR A 66 20.86 -4.14 15.78
N PRO A 67 19.57 -4.29 16.10
CA PRO A 67 18.68 -3.16 16.31
C PRO A 67 19.02 -2.56 17.68
N GLY A 68 19.97 -1.64 17.69
CA GLY A 68 20.29 -0.78 18.84
C GLY A 68 19.43 0.49 18.86
N VAL A 69 18.18 0.41 18.41
CA VAL A 69 17.20 1.51 18.38
C VAL A 69 15.92 1.09 19.07
#